data_AF-A0A9P6JBC0-F1
#
_entry.id   AF-A0A9P6JBC0-F1
#
_cell.length_a   1.000
_cell.length_b   1.000
_cell.length_c   1.000
_cell.angle_alpha   90.00
_cell.angle_beta   90.00
_cell.angle_gamma   90.00
#
_symmetry.space_group_name_H-M   'P 1'
#
loop_
_entity.id
_entity.type
_entity.pdbx_description
1 polymer ?
#
loop_
_entity_poly.entity_id
_entity_poly.type
_entity_poly.pdbx_seq_one_letter_code
_entity_poly.pdbx_strand_id
1 'polypeptide(L)'
;DITETRDLDGEILVTARTDPGWVPLYPMCSGLLIERGSLLSHSAVVARELGLPTNVGISGGLMKRLKTGMRVKMDAGKGKVYILDELEALEKEKEGDAAEQPRAEVALVAA
;
A
#
# COMPACT_ATOMS: atom_id res chain seq x y z
N ASP A 1 11.40 4.07 -10.34
CA ASP A 1 12.84 3.75 -10.38
C ASP A 1 13.29 3.39 -8.97
N ILE A 2 14.19 2.41 -8.76
CA ILE A 2 14.66 2.04 -7.40
C ILE A 2 15.43 3.17 -6.70
N THR A 3 15.85 4.19 -7.47
CA THR A 3 16.43 5.41 -6.91
C THR A 3 15.42 6.33 -6.20
N GLU A 4 14.12 6.16 -6.43
CA GLU A 4 13.06 6.90 -5.74
C GLU A 4 12.63 6.26 -4.42
N THR A 5 13.03 5.01 -4.13
CA THR A 5 12.63 4.26 -2.92
C THR A 5 13.59 4.42 -1.75
N ARG A 6 14.18 5.62 -1.60
CA ARG A 6 15.31 5.85 -0.67
C ARG A 6 14.96 5.75 0.81
N ASP A 7 13.69 5.92 1.17
CA ASP A 7 13.19 5.76 2.54
C ASP A 7 11.84 5.02 2.48
N LEU A 8 11.88 3.69 2.65
CA LEU A 8 10.69 2.85 2.75
C LEU A 8 10.29 2.58 4.21
N ASP A 9 11.02 3.13 5.17
CA ASP A 9 10.91 2.82 6.59
C ASP A 9 9.51 3.17 7.12
N GLY A 10 8.68 2.14 7.31
CA GLY A 10 7.29 2.29 7.73
C GLY A 10 6.32 2.71 6.61
N GLU A 11 6.76 2.73 5.36
CA GLU A 11 5.92 3.06 4.20
C GLU A 11 5.39 1.81 3.49
N ILE A 12 4.22 1.96 2.87
CA ILE A 12 3.58 0.93 2.06
C ILE A 12 4.05 1.09 0.62
N LEU A 13 4.72 0.06 0.07
CA LEU A 13 5.13 0.03 -1.32
C LEU A 13 3.92 -0.28 -2.21
N VAL A 14 3.63 0.61 -3.16
CA VAL A 14 2.51 0.49 -4.09
C VAL A 14 3.04 0.39 -5.51
N THR A 15 2.58 -0.60 -6.27
CA THR A 15 3.00 -0.75 -7.68
C THR A 15 1.95 -1.41 -8.56
N ALA A 16 2.07 -1.21 -9.88
CA ALA A 16 1.28 -1.94 -10.86
C ALA A 16 1.68 -3.42 -10.92
N ARG A 17 3.00 -3.70 -10.93
CA ARG A 17 3.60 -5.03 -11.08
C ARG A 17 4.98 -5.01 -10.43
N THR A 18 5.39 -6.15 -9.90
CA THR A 18 6.69 -6.29 -9.22
C THR A 18 7.75 -6.87 -10.14
N ASP A 19 9.00 -6.50 -9.89
CA ASP A 19 10.19 -7.13 -10.46
C ASP A 19 10.91 -7.98 -9.39
N PRO A 20 11.52 -9.14 -9.74
CA PRO A 20 12.30 -9.95 -8.80
C PRO A 20 13.41 -9.16 -8.08
N GLY A 21 13.98 -8.14 -8.71
CA GLY A 21 14.99 -7.26 -8.13
C GLY A 21 14.48 -6.40 -6.95
N TRP A 22 13.17 -6.39 -6.68
CA TRP A 22 12.59 -5.61 -5.59
C TRP A 22 12.52 -6.36 -4.26
N VAL A 23 12.81 -7.67 -4.24
CA VAL A 23 12.83 -8.47 -3.01
C VAL A 23 13.69 -7.85 -1.90
N PRO A 24 14.89 -7.28 -2.17
CA PRO A 24 15.68 -6.59 -1.13
C PRO A 24 15.00 -5.37 -0.50
N LEU A 25 13.96 -4.82 -1.12
CA LEU A 25 13.20 -3.69 -0.57
C LEU A 25 12.16 -4.14 0.47
N TYR A 26 11.67 -5.38 0.38
CA TYR A 26 10.54 -5.86 1.19
C TYR A 26 10.77 -5.77 2.70
N PRO A 27 11.98 -6.05 3.24
CA PRO A 27 12.23 -5.90 4.67
C PRO A 27 12.13 -4.46 5.19
N MET A 28 12.21 -3.45 4.32
CA MET A 28 12.10 -2.04 4.71
C MET A 28 10.66 -1.54 4.68
N CYS A 29 9.79 -2.17 3.89
CA CYS A 29 8.39 -1.78 3.77
C CYS A 29 7.58 -2.20 5.00
N SER A 30 6.56 -1.40 5.36
CA SER A 30 5.51 -1.85 6.28
C SER A 30 4.44 -2.71 5.58
N GLY A 31 4.36 -2.61 4.25
CA GLY A 31 3.33 -3.25 3.45
C GLY A 31 3.56 -3.25 1.95
N LEU A 32 2.80 -4.08 1.24
CA LEU A 32 2.87 -4.19 -0.22
C LEU A 32 1.47 -4.18 -0.86
N LEU A 33 1.24 -3.27 -1.80
CA LEU A 33 0.02 -3.18 -2.60
C LEU A 33 0.37 -3.33 -4.08
N ILE A 34 -0.13 -4.39 -4.72
CA ILE A 34 0.13 -4.70 -6.13
C ILE A 34 -1.17 -4.68 -6.91
N GLU A 35 -1.30 -3.79 -7.90
CA GLU A 35 -2.50 -3.68 -8.74
C GLU A 35 -2.73 -4.96 -9.55
N ARG A 36 -1.68 -5.50 -10.18
CA ARG A 36 -1.76 -6.66 -11.08
C ARG A 36 -0.92 -7.81 -10.59
N GLY A 37 -1.57 -8.94 -10.35
CA GLY A 37 -0.92 -10.19 -9.96
C GLY A 37 -1.94 -11.15 -9.35
N SER A 38 -1.44 -12.22 -8.75
CA SER A 38 -2.24 -13.17 -8.00
C SER A 38 -1.58 -13.51 -6.67
N LEU A 39 -2.36 -14.11 -5.77
CA LEU A 39 -1.89 -14.61 -4.47
C LEU A 39 -0.80 -15.69 -4.59
N LEU A 40 -0.62 -16.28 -5.78
CA LEU A 40 0.37 -17.32 -6.06
C LEU A 40 1.58 -16.77 -6.84
N SER A 41 1.64 -15.47 -7.09
CA SER A 41 2.80 -14.86 -7.76
C SER A 41 4.04 -14.92 -6.88
N HIS A 42 5.23 -14.97 -7.51
CA HIS A 42 6.51 -15.05 -6.80
C HIS A 42 6.65 -13.97 -5.72
N SER A 43 6.33 -12.72 -6.05
CA SER A 43 6.35 -11.60 -5.11
C SER A 43 5.41 -11.82 -3.92
N ALA A 44 4.18 -12.30 -4.16
CA ALA A 44 3.21 -12.57 -3.09
C ALA A 44 3.68 -13.68 -2.14
N VAL A 45 4.33 -14.72 -2.68
CA VAL A 45 4.89 -15.81 -1.89
C VAL A 45 6.05 -15.30 -1.03
N VAL A 46 7.02 -14.61 -1.63
CA VAL A 46 8.20 -14.08 -0.92
C VAL A 46 7.78 -13.08 0.17
N ALA A 47 6.86 -12.15 -0.12
CA ALA A 47 6.38 -11.20 0.86
C ALA A 47 5.73 -11.90 2.07
N ARG A 48 4.96 -12.98 1.85
CA ARG A 48 4.36 -13.79 2.93
C ARG A 48 5.40 -14.54 3.75
N GLU A 49 6.44 -15.08 3.13
CA GLU A 49 7.55 -15.74 3.82
C GLU A 49 8.30 -14.78 4.75
N LEU A 50 8.36 -13.50 4.37
CA LEU A 50 8.92 -12.42 5.18
C LEU A 50 7.95 -11.85 6.23
N GLY A 51 6.70 -12.31 6.27
CA GLY A 51 5.67 -11.78 7.16
C GLY A 51 5.16 -10.38 6.78
N LEU A 52 5.45 -9.91 5.56
CA LEU A 52 5.06 -8.59 5.08
C LEU A 52 3.56 -8.58 4.68
N PRO A 53 2.72 -7.73 5.27
CA PRO A 53 1.32 -7.58 4.87
C PRO A 53 1.21 -7.20 3.39
N THR A 54 0.50 -8.02 2.61
CA THR A 54 0.52 -7.92 1.14
C THR A 54 -0.87 -8.10 0.54
N ASN A 55 -1.29 -7.14 -0.29
CA ASN A 55 -2.48 -7.23 -1.14
C ASN A 55 -2.09 -7.24 -2.62
N VAL A 56 -2.62 -8.19 -3.38
CA VAL A 56 -2.28 -8.39 -4.80
C VAL A 56 -3.54 -8.51 -5.63
N GLY A 57 -3.52 -8.02 -6.86
CA GLY A 57 -4.68 -8.07 -7.75
C GLY A 57 -5.74 -7.03 -7.36
N ILE A 58 -5.30 -5.89 -6.84
CA ILE A 58 -6.19 -4.83 -6.37
C ILE A 58 -6.90 -4.18 -7.56
N SER A 59 -8.21 -4.36 -7.61
CA SER A 59 -9.07 -3.78 -8.65
C SER A 59 -9.37 -2.30 -8.37
N GLY A 60 -9.83 -1.57 -9.39
CA GLY A 60 -10.27 -0.18 -9.23
C GLY A 60 -9.20 0.89 -9.46
N GLY A 61 -8.11 0.55 -10.15
CA GLY A 61 -7.10 1.50 -10.60
C GLY A 61 -6.27 2.08 -9.47
N LEU A 62 -5.64 1.20 -8.67
CA LEU A 62 -4.77 1.55 -7.55
C LEU A 62 -3.76 2.64 -7.92
N MET A 63 -3.05 2.49 -9.03
CA MET A 63 -2.03 3.44 -9.50
C MET A 63 -2.60 4.78 -9.96
N LYS A 64 -3.90 4.85 -10.26
CA LYS A 64 -4.58 6.09 -10.63
C LYS A 64 -5.10 6.84 -9.41
N ARG A 65 -5.44 6.11 -8.34
CA ARG A 65 -6.04 6.66 -7.11
C ARG A 65 -5.00 7.04 -6.07
N LEU A 66 -3.93 6.26 -5.94
CA LEU A 66 -2.85 6.53 -5.00
C LEU A 66 -1.73 7.32 -5.66
N LYS A 67 -1.20 8.25 -4.88
CA LYS A 67 -0.02 9.05 -5.17
C LYS A 67 0.92 8.98 -3.97
N THR A 68 2.20 9.13 -4.22
CA THR A 68 3.21 9.19 -3.16
C THR A 68 2.85 10.25 -2.13
N GLY A 69 2.99 9.91 -0.85
CA GLY A 69 2.66 10.79 0.27
C GLY A 69 1.19 10.72 0.72
N MET A 70 0.33 10.00 0.00
CA MET A 70 -1.05 9.77 0.46
C MET A 70 -1.08 8.76 1.62
N ARG A 71 -1.98 8.99 2.58
CA ARG A 71 -2.17 8.05 3.69
C ARG A 71 -3.16 6.96 3.34
N VAL A 72 -2.78 5.73 3.64
CA VAL A 72 -3.63 4.57 3.41
C VAL A 72 -3.69 3.68 4.64
N LYS A 73 -4.80 2.95 4.77
CA LYS A 73 -4.94 1.83 5.68
C LYS A 73 -5.12 0.57 4.88
N MET A 74 -4.30 -0.42 5.16
CA MET A 74 -4.36 -1.74 4.55
C MET A 74 -4.90 -2.77 5.54
N ASP A 75 -5.80 -3.63 5.08
CA ASP A 75 -6.19 -4.87 5.76
C ASP A 75 -5.83 -6.04 4.85
N ALA A 76 -4.66 -6.64 5.09
CA ALA A 76 -4.15 -7.74 4.29
C ALA A 76 -4.93 -9.06 4.52
N GLY A 77 -5.56 -9.22 5.68
CA GLY A 77 -6.40 -10.38 5.98
C GLY A 77 -7.71 -10.39 5.19
N LYS A 78 -8.24 -9.21 4.87
CA LYS A 78 -9.48 -9.06 4.08
C LYS A 78 -9.27 -8.61 2.64
N GLY A 79 -8.01 -8.36 2.24
CA GLY A 79 -7.69 -7.85 0.92
C GLY A 79 -8.26 -6.45 0.65
N LYS A 80 -8.38 -5.60 1.68
CA LYS A 80 -8.96 -4.26 1.58
C LYS A 80 -7.91 -3.16 1.72
N VAL A 81 -8.12 -2.06 1.00
CA VAL A 81 -7.31 -0.84 1.06
C VAL A 81 -8.26 0.34 1.20
N TYR A 82 -7.96 1.21 2.15
CA TYR A 82 -8.71 2.43 2.44
C TYR A 82 -7.80 3.63 2.22
N ILE A 83 -8.25 4.59 1.43
CA ILE A 83 -7.53 5.84 1.21
C ILE A 83 -8.03 6.83 2.25
N LEU A 84 -7.18 7.15 3.23
CA LEU A 84 -7.59 7.93 4.39
C LEU A 84 -7.83 9.40 4.01
N ASP A 85 -7.04 9.93 3.07
CA ASP A 85 -7.21 11.32 2.62
C ASP A 85 -8.55 11.54 1.88
N GLU A 86 -9.08 10.51 1.20
CA GLU A 86 -10.44 10.54 0.61
C GLU A 86 -11.52 10.43 1.70
N LEU A 87 -11.32 9.59 2.71
CA LEU A 87 -12.25 9.43 3.82
C LEU A 87 -12.35 10.73 4.64
N GLU A 88 -11.23 11.36 4.96
CA GLU A 88 -11.20 12.64 5.67
C GLU A 88 -11.88 13.76 4.86
N ALA A 89 -11.77 13.76 3.53
CA ALA A 89 -12.47 14.73 2.69
C ALA A 89 -13.99 14.51 2.74
N LEU A 90 -14.45 13.25 2.66
CA LEU A 90 -15.87 12.89 2.76
C LEU A 90 -16.44 13.09 4.17
N GLU A 91 -15.62 12.93 5.21
CA GLU A 91 -15.99 13.20 6.61
C GLU A 91 -16.07 14.69 6.88
N LYS A 92 -15.14 15.51 6.36
CA LYS A 92 -15.21 16.98 6.42
C LYS A 92 -16.44 17.55 5.72
N GLU A 93 -16.94 16.87 4.68
CA GLU A 93 -18.20 17.23 4.03
C GLU A 93 -19.44 16.80 4.83
N LYS A 94 -19.31 15.87 5.78
CA LYS A 94 -20.43 15.27 6.52
C LYS A 94 -20.56 15.74 7.96
N GLU A 95 -19.48 16.02 8.68
CA GLU A 95 -19.57 16.33 10.11
C GLU A 95 -18.33 17.06 10.63
N GLY A 96 -18.57 18.23 11.24
CA GLY A 96 -17.79 18.59 12.40
C GLY A 96 -18.27 17.74 13.57
N ASP A 97 -17.70 16.56 13.79
CA ASP A 97 -17.49 15.99 15.13
C ASP A 97 -16.55 14.77 15.05
N ALA A 98 -15.88 14.50 16.16
CA ALA A 98 -14.61 13.78 16.27
C ALA A 98 -14.62 12.29 15.92
N ALA A 99 -13.49 11.79 15.42
CA ALA A 99 -13.09 10.39 15.61
C ALA A 99 -11.55 10.19 15.61
N GLU A 100 -11.09 9.46 16.61
CA GLU A 100 -9.71 9.07 16.89
C GLU A 100 -9.18 8.08 15.83
N GLN A 101 -7.98 8.34 15.29
CA GLN A 101 -7.42 7.69 14.10
C GLN A 101 -6.70 6.36 14.41
N PRO A 102 -6.91 5.29 13.62
CA PRO A 102 -6.02 4.13 13.62
C PRO A 102 -4.69 4.48 12.92
N ARG A 103 -3.58 3.84 13.33
CA ARG A 103 -2.23 4.05 12.77
C ARG A 103 -2.26 4.03 11.24
N ALA A 104 -2.10 5.21 10.66
CA ALA A 104 -2.01 5.45 9.24
C ALA A 104 -0.57 5.25 8.79
N GLU A 105 -0.36 4.58 7.66
CA GLU A 105 0.95 4.49 7.02
C GLU A 105 0.90 5.23 5.68
N VAL A 106 2.03 5.83 5.32
CA VAL A 106 2.16 6.63 4.11
C VAL A 106 2.45 5.68 2.94
N ALA A 107 1.76 5.91 1.82
CA ALA A 107 1.98 5.14 0.60
C ALA A 107 3.16 5.73 -0.19
N LEU A 108 4.12 4.87 -0.52
CA LEU A 108 5.14 5.12 -1.52
C LEU A 108 4.74 4.47 -2.84
N VAL A 109 4.58 5.25 -3.90
CA VAL A 109 4.24 4.71 -5.22
C VAL A 109 5.51 4.45 -6.02
N ALA A 110 5.81 3.18 -6.27
CA ALA A 110 6.86 2.76 -7.20
C ALA A 110 6.23 2.43 -8.57
N ALA A 111 6.59 3.25 -9.57
CA ALA A 111 6.15 3.12 -10.96
C ALA A 111 6.64 1.82 -11.63
#